data_AF-A0A250JXR5-F1
#
_entry.id   AF-A0A250JXR5-F1
#
_cell.length_a   1.000
_cell.length_b   1.000
_cell.length_c   1.000
_cell.angle_alpha   90.00
_cell.angle_beta   90.00
_cell.angle_gamma   90.00
#
_symmetry.space_group_name_H-M   'P 1'
#
loop_
_entity.id
_entity.type
_entity.pdbx_description
1 polymer ?
#
loop_
_entity_poly.entity_id
_entity_poly.type
_entity_poly.pdbx_seq_one_letter_code
_entity_poly.pdbx_strand_id
1 'polypeptide(L)'
;MQEGIDPMTFQAVKPFLGERVSLKLSDARLTILRSGWQCTLSESQQDRSLAYSVAGQIPYYYRSPSKIALDFQERRHALEMVLDLATKIPRTPKFQRSHFGEILCSVYLEEAFSLRRLYAKLSMTTAEDTNVHKMDAFFVNTKKKPYDYIAVEAKTSIRPMPGSKFTGHRQGIYRQLIQSLDGYGASDGRFDLVAIRDNLERESFTSDEAKQIRQDLVPPGPPSLKILGMAVVNTNSVIPQDIDYVLTASCKQTFEFEALVVTDLASLAGQAYKNVKQHLGGRK
;
A
#
# COMPACT_ATOMS: atom_id res chain seq x y z
N MET A 1 -3.85 -27.40 -26.89
CA MET A 1 -3.37 -26.01 -26.94
C MET A 1 -3.93 -25.32 -25.71
N GLN A 2 -3.08 -25.07 -24.72
CA GLN A 2 -3.45 -24.47 -23.45
C GLN A 2 -3.70 -22.97 -23.67
N GLU A 3 -4.93 -22.53 -23.43
CA GLU A 3 -5.21 -21.12 -23.17
C GLU A 3 -4.52 -20.77 -21.85
N GLY A 4 -3.45 -19.99 -21.96
CA GLY A 4 -2.78 -19.41 -20.82
C GLY A 4 -3.78 -18.50 -20.10
N ILE A 5 -4.03 -18.80 -18.83
CA ILE A 5 -4.69 -17.88 -17.91
C ILE A 5 -3.84 -16.62 -17.91
N ASP A 6 -4.36 -15.57 -18.54
CA ASP A 6 -3.78 -14.23 -18.49
C ASP A 6 -3.63 -13.88 -17.00
N PRO A 7 -2.41 -13.70 -16.46
CA PRO A 7 -2.25 -13.30 -15.07
C PRO A 7 -2.96 -11.95 -14.96
N MET A 8 -4.11 -11.92 -14.26
CA MET A 8 -4.97 -10.74 -14.14
C MET A 8 -4.09 -9.51 -13.92
N THR A 9 -3.83 -8.76 -14.99
CA THR A 9 -3.01 -7.57 -14.90
C THR A 9 -3.96 -6.52 -14.38
N PHE A 10 -3.96 -6.36 -13.07
CA PHE A 10 -4.93 -5.54 -12.36
C PHE A 10 -4.68 -4.05 -12.62
N GLN A 11 -5.05 -3.54 -13.81
CA GLN A 11 -5.00 -2.12 -14.19
C GLN A 11 -5.99 -1.24 -13.39
N ALA A 12 -6.03 -1.39 -12.07
CA ALA A 12 -7.05 -0.82 -11.21
C ALA A 12 -6.90 0.69 -11.07
N VAL A 13 -5.66 1.20 -10.95
CA VAL A 13 -5.40 2.63 -10.71
C VAL A 13 -4.73 3.33 -11.89
N LYS A 14 -4.08 2.59 -12.79
CA LYS A 14 -3.37 3.17 -13.95
C LYS A 14 -4.24 4.10 -14.82
N PRO A 15 -5.51 3.78 -15.13
CA PRO A 15 -6.39 4.68 -15.89
C PRO A 15 -6.76 5.98 -15.14
N PHE A 16 -6.59 5.99 -13.82
CA PHE A 16 -6.94 7.12 -12.96
C PHE A 16 -5.75 8.04 -12.68
N LEU A 17 -4.55 7.71 -13.17
CA LEU A 17 -3.38 8.56 -13.04
C LEU A 17 -3.62 9.89 -13.78
N GLY A 18 -3.65 10.98 -13.03
CA GLY A 18 -3.71 12.34 -13.53
C GLY A 18 -2.33 12.97 -13.60
N GLU A 19 -2.21 14.17 -13.04
CA GLU A 19 -0.94 14.90 -12.98
C GLU A 19 0.03 14.25 -11.99
N ARG A 20 1.31 14.19 -12.35
CA ARG A 20 2.41 13.83 -11.45
C ARG A 20 3.46 14.94 -11.45
N VAL A 21 3.69 15.53 -10.29
CA VAL A 21 4.56 16.71 -10.12
C VAL A 21 5.75 16.35 -9.23
N SER A 22 6.95 16.78 -9.63
CA SER A 22 8.15 16.66 -8.79
C SER A 22 8.12 17.75 -7.73
N LEU A 23 8.28 17.35 -6.47
CA LEU A 23 8.38 18.24 -5.33
C LEU A 23 9.86 18.56 -5.11
N LYS A 24 10.23 19.83 -5.32
CA LYS A 24 11.57 20.37 -5.09
C LYS A 24 11.48 21.63 -4.24
N LEU A 25 12.38 21.75 -3.27
CA LEU A 25 12.54 22.98 -2.51
C LEU A 25 13.23 24.02 -3.39
N SER A 26 12.79 25.28 -3.32
CA SER A 26 13.54 26.41 -3.89
C SER A 26 14.85 26.59 -3.12
N ASP A 27 15.96 26.87 -3.81
CA ASP A 27 17.38 26.86 -3.39
C ASP A 27 17.80 27.63 -2.12
N ALA A 28 16.88 28.14 -1.30
CA ALA A 28 17.17 29.10 -0.24
C ALA A 28 17.67 28.50 1.09
N ARG A 29 17.47 27.20 1.39
CA ARG A 29 17.84 26.62 2.71
C ARG A 29 18.22 25.14 2.59
N LEU A 30 19.51 24.88 2.41
CA LEU A 30 20.05 23.57 2.10
C LEU A 30 20.75 22.97 3.32
N THR A 31 20.15 21.91 3.88
CA THR A 31 20.93 20.93 4.67
C THR A 31 20.41 19.50 4.50
N ILE A 32 19.15 19.29 4.10
CA ILE A 32 18.64 17.97 3.67
C ILE A 32 17.64 18.20 2.54
N LEU A 33 18.07 18.05 1.27
CA LEU A 33 17.15 18.02 0.13
C LEU A 33 16.72 16.57 -0.10
N ARG A 34 15.52 16.19 0.35
CA ARG A 34 14.83 15.03 -0.22
C ARG A 34 14.08 15.46 -1.47
N SER A 35 13.97 14.60 -2.46
CA SER A 35 13.02 14.77 -3.56
C SER A 35 11.74 14.01 -3.25
N GLY A 36 10.59 14.62 -3.55
CA GLY A 36 9.30 13.96 -3.45
C GLY A 36 8.54 14.01 -4.77
N TRP A 37 7.45 13.25 -4.83
CA TRP A 37 6.49 13.33 -5.92
C TRP A 37 5.08 13.43 -5.37
N GLN A 38 4.23 14.14 -6.09
CA GLN A 38 2.80 14.17 -5.85
C GLN A 38 2.09 13.67 -7.10
N CYS A 39 1.17 12.72 -6.95
CA CYS A 39 0.35 12.21 -8.02
C CYS A 39 -1.13 12.38 -7.68
N THR A 40 -1.87 13.02 -8.57
CA THR A 40 -3.33 13.16 -8.45
C THR A 40 -4.02 11.97 -9.12
N LEU A 41 -4.95 11.34 -8.41
CA LEU A 41 -5.79 10.27 -8.94
C LEU A 41 -7.19 10.82 -9.23
N SER A 42 -7.64 10.67 -10.48
CA SER A 42 -9.03 10.94 -10.85
C SER A 42 -9.96 9.97 -10.14
N GLU A 43 -11.14 10.42 -9.73
CA GLU A 43 -12.12 9.54 -9.08
C GLU A 43 -12.96 8.73 -10.09
N SER A 44 -13.04 9.18 -11.34
CA SER A 44 -13.81 8.53 -12.39
C SER A 44 -13.11 8.57 -13.75
N GLN A 45 -13.41 7.55 -14.54
CA GLN A 45 -13.12 7.41 -15.96
C GLN A 45 -14.39 6.88 -16.63
N GLN A 46 -14.54 7.03 -17.95
CA GLN A 46 -15.71 6.54 -18.70
C GLN A 46 -16.12 5.13 -18.21
N ASP A 47 -17.32 5.04 -17.64
CA ASP A 47 -17.99 3.85 -17.09
C ASP A 47 -17.38 3.17 -15.84
N ARG A 48 -16.31 3.70 -15.21
CA ARG A 48 -15.73 3.11 -13.97
C ARG A 48 -15.22 4.16 -12.97
N SER A 49 -15.45 3.92 -11.68
CA SER A 49 -14.89 4.74 -10.59
C SER A 49 -13.64 4.11 -10.00
N LEU A 50 -12.74 4.94 -9.46
CA LEU A 50 -11.53 4.50 -8.75
C LEU A 50 -11.88 3.58 -7.58
N ALA A 51 -12.93 3.93 -6.82
CA ALA A 51 -13.42 3.12 -5.71
C ALA A 51 -13.88 1.72 -6.16
N TYR A 52 -14.51 1.61 -7.33
CA TYR A 52 -14.89 0.32 -7.90
C TYR A 52 -13.66 -0.50 -8.29
N SER A 53 -12.68 0.13 -8.95
CA SER A 53 -11.45 -0.54 -9.38
C SER A 53 -10.61 -1.06 -8.21
N VAL A 54 -10.47 -0.26 -7.13
CA VAL A 54 -9.73 -0.67 -5.93
C VAL A 54 -10.51 -1.72 -5.13
N ALA A 55 -11.85 -1.69 -5.15
CA ALA A 55 -12.66 -2.69 -4.43
C ALA A 55 -12.32 -4.13 -4.83
N GLY A 56 -12.03 -4.39 -6.11
CA GLY A 56 -11.61 -5.72 -6.57
C GLY A 56 -10.27 -6.19 -5.99
N GLN A 57 -9.43 -5.26 -5.51
CA GLN A 57 -8.13 -5.58 -4.92
C GLN A 57 -8.19 -5.86 -3.43
N ILE A 58 -9.11 -5.21 -2.71
CA ILE A 58 -9.20 -5.23 -1.24
C ILE A 58 -9.10 -6.65 -0.66
N PRO A 59 -9.82 -7.68 -1.15
CA PRO A 59 -9.69 -9.05 -0.66
C PRO A 59 -8.27 -9.58 -0.60
N TYR A 60 -7.48 -9.32 -1.64
CA TYR A 60 -6.14 -9.88 -1.83
C TYR A 60 -5.09 -9.33 -0.88
N TYR A 61 -5.42 -8.25 -0.17
CA TYR A 61 -4.60 -7.68 0.89
C TYR A 61 -4.81 -8.35 2.25
N TYR A 62 -5.92 -9.06 2.45
CA TYR A 62 -6.20 -9.83 3.68
C TYR A 62 -5.98 -11.33 3.51
N ARG A 63 -6.03 -11.83 2.27
CA ARG A 63 -5.76 -13.24 1.94
C ARG A 63 -5.25 -13.35 0.51
N SER A 64 -4.15 -14.08 0.30
CA SER A 64 -3.54 -14.17 -1.02
C SER A 64 -4.34 -15.03 -2.01
N PRO A 65 -4.24 -14.75 -3.32
CA PRO A 65 -4.89 -15.53 -4.37
C PRO A 65 -4.50 -17.02 -4.36
N SER A 66 -3.23 -17.34 -4.08
CA SER A 66 -2.73 -18.71 -4.06
C SER A 66 -3.31 -19.53 -2.90
N LYS A 67 -3.41 -18.93 -1.71
CA LYS A 67 -4.09 -19.55 -0.55
C LYS A 67 -5.56 -19.77 -0.85
N ILE A 68 -6.21 -18.78 -1.48
CA ILE A 68 -7.60 -18.93 -1.95
C ILE A 68 -7.69 -20.13 -2.91
N ALA A 69 -6.85 -20.20 -3.94
CA ALA A 69 -6.87 -21.30 -4.90
C ALA A 69 -6.60 -22.68 -4.25
N LEU A 70 -5.63 -22.77 -3.34
CA LEU A 70 -5.32 -23.99 -2.59
C LEU A 70 -6.51 -24.47 -1.75
N ASP A 71 -7.18 -23.58 -1.03
CA ASP A 71 -8.36 -23.95 -0.23
C ASP A 71 -9.48 -24.52 -1.12
N PHE A 72 -9.70 -23.94 -2.30
CA PHE A 72 -10.66 -24.45 -3.29
C PHE A 72 -10.26 -25.84 -3.81
N GLN A 73 -8.97 -26.06 -4.10
CA GLN A 73 -8.45 -27.35 -4.56
C GLN A 73 -8.54 -28.43 -3.48
N GLU A 74 -8.32 -28.07 -2.22
CA GLU A 74 -8.41 -28.95 -1.05
C GLU A 74 -9.86 -29.30 -0.63
N ARG A 75 -10.86 -28.93 -1.45
CA ARG A 75 -12.31 -29.10 -1.16
C ARG A 75 -12.77 -28.40 0.11
N ARG A 76 -12.07 -27.36 0.59
CA ARG A 76 -12.60 -26.53 1.68
C ARG A 76 -13.82 -25.77 1.16
N HIS A 77 -14.82 -25.58 2.01
CA HIS A 77 -16.05 -24.95 1.60
C HIS A 77 -15.78 -23.49 1.19
N ALA A 78 -16.03 -23.15 -0.07
CA ALA A 78 -15.90 -21.78 -0.60
C ALA A 78 -16.56 -20.73 0.30
N LEU A 79 -17.67 -21.12 0.95
CA LEU A 79 -18.38 -20.29 1.93
C LEU A 79 -17.52 -19.95 3.14
N GLU A 80 -16.77 -20.90 3.71
CA GLU A 80 -15.88 -20.66 4.86
C GLU A 80 -14.77 -19.66 4.52
N MET A 81 -14.29 -19.69 3.28
CA MET A 81 -13.29 -18.74 2.80
C MET A 81 -13.85 -17.34 2.64
N VAL A 82 -15.05 -17.22 2.05
CA VAL A 82 -15.76 -15.94 1.94
C VAL A 82 -16.07 -15.39 3.34
N LEU A 83 -16.45 -16.25 4.28
CA LEU A 83 -16.68 -15.86 5.67
C LEU A 83 -15.39 -15.41 6.38
N ASP A 84 -14.27 -16.14 6.23
CA ASP A 84 -12.97 -15.73 6.80
C ASP A 84 -12.48 -14.40 6.21
N LEU A 85 -12.67 -14.19 4.91
CA LEU A 85 -12.35 -12.91 4.30
C LEU A 85 -13.23 -11.78 4.86
N ALA A 86 -14.53 -12.04 5.01
CA ALA A 86 -15.50 -11.09 5.54
C ALA A 86 -15.28 -10.76 7.03
N THR A 87 -14.67 -11.66 7.82
CA THR A 87 -14.30 -11.38 9.21
C THR A 87 -13.06 -10.51 9.33
N LYS A 88 -12.11 -10.62 8.40
CA LYS A 88 -10.87 -9.81 8.36
C LYS A 88 -11.07 -8.41 7.83
N ILE A 89 -12.05 -8.20 6.94
CA ILE A 89 -12.34 -6.88 6.38
C ILE A 89 -12.86 -5.93 7.49
N PRO A 90 -12.27 -4.73 7.64
CA PRO A 90 -12.66 -3.79 8.68
C PRO A 90 -14.12 -3.35 8.53
N ARG A 91 -14.84 -3.33 9.66
CA ARG A 91 -16.25 -2.92 9.73
C ARG A 91 -16.43 -1.46 10.11
N THR A 92 -15.46 -0.85 10.80
CA THR A 92 -15.57 0.55 11.23
C THR A 92 -15.02 1.50 10.16
N PRO A 93 -15.64 2.68 9.96
CA PRO A 93 -15.17 3.64 8.96
C PRO A 93 -13.72 4.09 9.17
N LYS A 94 -13.27 4.19 10.43
CA LYS A 94 -11.90 4.61 10.76
C LYS A 94 -10.86 3.62 10.20
N PHE A 95 -11.03 2.32 10.46
CA PHE A 95 -10.10 1.31 9.96
C PHE A 95 -10.21 1.14 8.45
N GLN A 96 -11.42 1.21 7.89
CA GLN A 96 -11.62 1.19 6.44
C GLN A 96 -10.82 2.29 5.74
N ARG A 97 -10.81 3.52 6.26
CA ARG A 97 -10.05 4.63 5.67
C ARG A 97 -8.55 4.41 5.75
N SER A 98 -8.04 3.95 6.91
CA SER A 98 -6.62 3.66 7.09
C SER A 98 -6.15 2.58 6.12
N HIS A 99 -6.80 1.42 6.16
CA HIS A 99 -6.44 0.28 5.32
C HIS A 99 -6.64 0.60 3.83
N PHE A 100 -7.68 1.35 3.46
CA PHE A 100 -7.89 1.76 2.07
C PHE A 100 -6.69 2.53 1.53
N GLY A 101 -6.09 3.44 2.30
CA GLY A 101 -4.94 4.18 1.78
C GLY A 101 -3.66 3.33 1.73
N GLU A 102 -3.46 2.39 2.66
CA GLU A 102 -2.37 1.39 2.55
C GLU A 102 -2.51 0.54 1.27
N ILE A 103 -3.75 0.09 1.00
CA ILE A 103 -4.11 -0.66 -0.21
C ILE A 103 -3.92 0.20 -1.45
N LEU A 104 -4.40 1.45 -1.46
CA LEU A 104 -4.28 2.35 -2.60
C LEU A 104 -2.81 2.65 -2.93
N CYS A 105 -1.98 2.91 -1.92
CA CYS A 105 -0.54 3.09 -2.07
C CYS A 105 0.10 1.87 -2.73
N SER A 106 -0.23 0.68 -2.22
CA SER A 106 0.33 -0.56 -2.73
C SER A 106 -0.11 -0.85 -4.17
N VAL A 107 -1.40 -0.68 -4.50
CA VAL A 107 -1.91 -0.85 -5.87
C VAL A 107 -1.26 0.18 -6.81
N TYR A 108 -1.03 1.41 -6.36
CA TYR A 108 -0.30 2.42 -7.14
C TYR A 108 1.14 1.99 -7.42
N LEU A 109 1.85 1.42 -6.45
CA LEU A 109 3.21 0.93 -6.65
C LEU A 109 3.27 -0.25 -7.62
N GLU A 110 2.32 -1.18 -7.52
CA GLU A 110 2.18 -2.30 -8.45
C GLU A 110 1.96 -1.79 -9.88
N GLU A 111 1.04 -0.86 -10.06
CA GLU A 111 0.59 -0.45 -11.39
C GLU A 111 1.44 0.65 -12.05
N ALA A 112 1.83 1.68 -11.30
CA ALA A 112 2.57 2.82 -11.83
C ALA A 112 4.08 2.53 -11.94
N PHE A 113 4.63 1.70 -11.05
CA PHE A 113 6.07 1.38 -11.03
C PHE A 113 6.36 -0.07 -11.46
N SER A 114 5.33 -0.87 -11.77
CA SER A 114 5.49 -2.31 -12.07
C SER A 114 6.21 -3.07 -10.96
N LEU A 115 6.02 -2.67 -9.71
CA LEU A 115 6.62 -3.34 -8.58
C LEU A 115 5.82 -4.58 -8.23
N ARG A 116 6.52 -5.60 -7.74
CA ARG A 116 5.90 -6.87 -7.37
C ARG A 116 5.88 -6.97 -5.87
N ARG A 117 4.69 -7.07 -5.29
CA ARG A 117 4.52 -7.13 -3.84
C ARG A 117 5.03 -8.45 -3.29
N LEU A 118 5.91 -8.36 -2.30
CA LEU A 118 6.36 -9.49 -1.49
C LEU A 118 5.51 -9.63 -0.23
N TYR A 119 4.99 -8.51 0.28
CA TYR A 119 4.23 -8.49 1.52
C TYR A 119 3.33 -7.26 1.65
N ALA A 120 2.19 -7.45 2.33
CA ALA A 120 1.32 -6.41 2.87
C ALA A 120 0.95 -6.76 4.31
N LYS A 121 1.07 -5.80 5.22
CA LYS A 121 0.83 -5.97 6.65
C LYS A 121 -0.57 -6.47 6.98
N LEU A 122 -1.56 -6.02 6.21
CA LEU A 122 -2.96 -6.44 6.33
C LEU A 122 -3.17 -7.95 6.15
N SER A 123 -2.25 -8.66 5.49
CA SER A 123 -2.32 -10.11 5.30
C SER A 123 -1.83 -10.91 6.51
N MET A 124 -1.09 -10.25 7.41
CA MET A 124 -0.51 -10.85 8.62
C MET A 124 -1.27 -10.51 9.90
N THR A 125 -2.19 -9.54 9.86
CA THR A 125 -3.01 -9.21 11.03
C THR A 125 -3.98 -10.35 11.31
N THR A 126 -3.64 -11.21 12.26
CA THR A 126 -4.64 -11.90 13.09
C THR A 126 -5.16 -10.91 14.14
N ALA A 127 -6.29 -11.20 14.79
CA ALA A 127 -6.86 -10.32 15.83
C ALA A 127 -5.90 -10.03 17.02
N GLU A 128 -4.73 -10.70 17.08
CA GLU A 128 -3.77 -10.63 18.20
C GLU A 128 -2.36 -10.15 17.82
N ASP A 129 -1.97 -10.07 16.54
CA ASP A 129 -0.61 -9.65 16.16
C ASP A 129 -0.56 -8.21 15.61
N THR A 130 -0.63 -7.26 16.54
CA THR A 130 -0.40 -5.83 16.28
C THR A 130 1.06 -5.47 16.53
N ASN A 131 2.00 -6.17 15.89
CA ASN A 131 3.40 -5.76 15.99
C ASN A 131 3.58 -4.40 15.29
N VAL A 132 3.82 -3.37 16.11
CA VAL A 132 3.97 -1.96 15.70
C VAL A 132 5.24 -1.70 14.90
N HIS A 133 6.16 -2.67 14.84
CA HIS A 133 7.47 -2.54 14.19
C HIS A 133 7.52 -3.09 12.75
N LYS A 134 6.35 -3.35 12.14
CA LYS A 134 6.26 -3.82 10.76
C LYS A 134 5.88 -2.71 9.79
N MET A 135 6.68 -2.54 8.73
CA MET A 135 6.36 -1.67 7.59
C MET A 135 5.04 -2.11 6.94
N ASP A 136 4.31 -1.19 6.33
CA ASP A 136 2.97 -1.48 5.81
C ASP A 136 3.00 -2.39 4.57
N ALA A 137 4.03 -2.28 3.73
CA ALA A 137 4.22 -3.16 2.58
C ALA A 137 5.70 -3.31 2.16
N PHE A 138 5.99 -4.37 1.40
CA PHE A 138 7.33 -4.64 0.87
C PHE A 138 7.25 -5.14 -0.56
N PHE A 139 8.10 -4.59 -1.44
CA PHE A 139 8.09 -4.84 -2.87
C PHE A 139 9.47 -5.15 -3.42
N VAL A 140 9.49 -5.78 -4.60
CA VAL A 140 10.68 -6.01 -5.39
C VAL A 140 10.46 -5.57 -6.85
N ASN A 141 11.52 -5.01 -7.45
CA ASN A 141 11.61 -4.84 -8.89
C ASN A 141 12.57 -5.88 -9.46
N THR A 142 12.03 -6.88 -10.19
CA THR A 142 12.83 -7.95 -10.79
C THR A 142 13.33 -7.64 -12.20
N LYS A 143 13.03 -6.46 -12.76
CA LYS A 143 13.41 -6.09 -14.14
C LYS A 143 14.91 -5.82 -14.32
N LYS A 144 15.67 -5.66 -13.25
CA LYS A 144 17.13 -5.43 -13.29
C LYS A 144 17.84 -6.24 -12.21
N LYS A 145 19.13 -6.51 -12.40
CA LYS A 145 19.99 -7.16 -11.40
C LYS A 145 21.09 -6.17 -10.95
N PRO A 146 21.40 -6.07 -9.64
CA PRO A 146 20.68 -6.67 -8.52
C PRO A 146 19.22 -6.18 -8.46
N TYR A 147 18.32 -7.00 -7.90
CA TYR A 147 16.92 -6.60 -7.70
C TYR A 147 16.85 -5.38 -6.78
N ASP A 148 15.89 -4.48 -7.00
CA ASP A 148 15.62 -3.38 -6.06
C ASP A 148 14.53 -3.82 -5.09
N TYR A 149 14.73 -3.50 -3.81
CA TYR A 149 13.79 -3.79 -2.75
C TYR A 149 13.26 -2.49 -2.15
N ILE A 150 11.95 -2.42 -1.92
CA ILE A 150 11.30 -1.20 -1.47
C ILE A 150 10.40 -1.54 -0.28
N ALA A 151 10.78 -1.06 0.90
CA ALA A 151 9.95 -1.07 2.10
C ALA A 151 9.12 0.21 2.16
N VAL A 152 7.83 0.06 2.43
CA VAL A 152 6.85 1.13 2.32
C VAL A 152 6.19 1.36 3.67
N GLU A 153 6.24 2.61 4.12
CA GLU A 153 5.43 3.11 5.22
C GLU A 153 4.36 4.03 4.63
N ALA A 154 3.09 3.71 4.85
CA ALA A 154 1.96 4.45 4.30
C ALA A 154 1.17 5.14 5.42
N LYS A 155 0.92 6.43 5.25
CA LYS A 155 0.08 7.21 6.16
C LYS A 155 -1.10 7.83 5.42
N THR A 156 -2.25 7.90 6.07
CA THR A 156 -3.47 8.43 5.45
C THR A 156 -4.02 9.58 6.27
N SER A 157 -4.39 10.68 5.61
CA SER A 157 -5.02 11.82 6.28
C SER A 157 -6.25 12.28 5.54
N ILE A 158 -7.28 12.56 6.33
CA ILE A 158 -8.45 13.31 5.92
C ILE A 158 -8.34 14.61 6.69
N ARG A 159 -7.93 15.72 6.06
CA ARG A 159 -8.31 16.98 6.70
C ARG A 159 -9.83 17.09 6.55
N PRO A 160 -10.54 17.42 7.64
CA PRO A 160 -11.98 17.54 7.59
C PRO A 160 -12.39 18.60 6.55
N MET A 161 -13.25 18.22 5.61
CA MET A 161 -13.94 19.17 4.73
C MET A 161 -14.93 20.03 5.54
N PRO A 162 -15.28 21.25 5.10
CA PRO A 162 -16.36 22.04 5.69
C PRO A 162 -17.64 21.18 5.81
N GLY A 163 -18.12 20.96 7.04
CA GLY A 163 -19.29 20.11 7.33
C GLY A 163 -18.98 18.71 7.88
N SER A 164 -17.74 18.23 7.84
CA SER A 164 -17.38 16.96 8.46
C SER A 164 -17.15 17.10 9.98
N LYS A 165 -17.93 16.39 10.79
CA LYS A 165 -17.83 16.40 12.28
C LYS A 165 -16.56 15.72 12.83
N PHE A 166 -15.57 15.41 11.99
CA PHE A 166 -14.41 14.59 12.38
C PHE A 166 -13.23 15.47 12.82
N THR A 167 -12.64 15.13 13.97
CA THR A 167 -11.52 15.89 14.61
C THR A 167 -10.17 15.17 14.56
N GLY A 168 -10.07 13.98 13.95
CA GLY A 168 -8.82 13.22 13.87
C GLY A 168 -7.82 13.74 12.83
N HIS A 169 -6.53 13.61 13.15
CA HIS A 169 -5.31 13.98 12.38
C HIS A 169 -5.40 15.32 11.62
N ARG A 170 -5.72 16.39 12.36
CA ARG A 170 -5.87 17.75 11.82
C ARG A 170 -4.58 18.36 11.26
N GLN A 171 -3.41 17.91 11.69
CA GLN A 171 -2.09 18.39 11.26
C GLN A 171 -1.09 17.26 11.49
N GLY A 172 -0.09 17.14 10.62
CA GLY A 172 1.07 16.28 10.89
C GLY A 172 0.95 14.84 10.41
N ILE A 173 0.22 14.54 9.33
CA ILE A 173 0.33 13.20 8.72
C ILE A 173 1.76 12.93 8.23
N TYR A 174 2.40 13.95 7.67
CA TYR A 174 3.81 13.89 7.30
C TYR A 174 4.72 13.84 8.51
N ARG A 175 4.37 14.53 9.60
CA ARG A 175 5.04 14.39 10.89
C ARG A 175 4.93 12.96 11.43
N GLN A 176 3.75 12.35 11.35
CA GLN A 176 3.52 10.98 11.78
C GLN A 176 4.25 9.99 10.88
N LEU A 177 4.31 10.24 9.58
CA LEU A 177 5.12 9.47 8.64
C LEU A 177 6.59 9.51 9.06
N ILE A 178 7.15 10.71 9.25
CA ILE A 178 8.54 10.87 9.68
C ILE A 178 8.78 10.24 11.06
N GLN A 179 7.87 10.41 12.01
CA GLN A 179 7.98 9.80 13.34
C GLN A 179 7.93 8.26 13.27
N SER A 180 7.09 7.70 12.40
CA SER A 180 7.03 6.26 12.13
C SER A 180 8.36 5.79 11.55
N LEU A 181 8.85 6.50 10.53
CA LEU A 181 10.11 6.21 9.87
C LEU A 181 11.32 6.30 10.82
N ASP A 182 11.36 7.32 11.68
CA ASP A 182 12.36 7.50 12.73
C ASP A 182 12.35 6.40 13.80
N GLY A 183 11.20 5.73 13.97
CA GLY A 183 11.02 4.63 14.88
C GLY A 183 11.73 3.35 14.42
N TYR A 184 11.99 3.20 13.11
CA TYR A 184 12.70 2.04 12.58
C TYR A 184 14.20 2.15 12.83
N GLY A 185 14.80 1.07 13.33
CA GLY A 185 16.23 0.89 13.51
C GLY A 185 16.77 -0.33 12.76
N ALA A 186 18.07 -0.58 12.90
CA ALA A 186 18.76 -1.70 12.23
C ALA A 186 18.30 -3.11 12.70
N SER A 187 17.52 -3.19 13.78
CA SER A 187 16.91 -4.43 14.27
C SER A 187 15.60 -4.77 13.54
N ASP A 188 14.83 -3.77 13.11
CA ASP A 188 13.48 -3.98 12.54
C ASP A 188 13.56 -4.56 11.13
N GLY A 189 14.59 -4.19 10.36
CA GLY A 189 14.85 -4.76 9.03
C GLY A 189 15.11 -6.28 9.03
N ARG A 190 15.33 -6.92 10.18
CA ARG A 190 15.59 -8.37 10.27
C ARG A 190 14.37 -9.20 10.60
N PHE A 191 13.41 -8.65 11.35
CA PHE A 191 12.25 -9.41 11.83
C PHE A 191 11.24 -9.66 10.69
N ASP A 192 11.08 -8.70 9.78
CA ASP A 192 10.08 -8.81 8.71
C ASP A 192 10.54 -9.65 7.52
N LEU A 193 11.81 -9.56 7.12
CA LEU A 193 12.31 -10.25 5.92
C LEU A 193 12.27 -11.77 6.06
N VAL A 194 12.43 -12.30 7.28
CA VAL A 194 12.31 -13.73 7.56
C VAL A 194 10.88 -14.21 7.34
N ALA A 195 9.89 -13.50 7.88
CA ALA A 195 8.48 -13.83 7.69
C ALA A 195 8.07 -13.71 6.22
N ILE A 196 8.58 -12.69 5.52
CA ILE A 196 8.32 -12.51 4.09
C ILE A 196 8.93 -13.66 3.30
N ARG A 197 10.20 -14.01 3.54
CA ARG A 197 10.89 -15.14 2.92
C ARG A 197 10.10 -16.44 3.04
N ASP A 198 9.56 -16.71 4.22
CA ASP A 198 8.81 -17.93 4.51
C ASP A 198 7.41 -17.91 3.86
N ASN A 199 6.87 -16.71 3.60
CA ASN A 199 5.59 -16.50 2.92
C ASN A 199 5.73 -16.16 1.42
N LEU A 200 6.94 -16.25 0.82
CA LEU A 200 7.12 -16.01 -0.61
C LEU A 200 6.34 -17.04 -1.42
N GLU A 201 5.24 -16.58 -2.00
CA GLU A 201 4.32 -17.38 -2.79
C GLU A 201 4.95 -17.72 -4.14
N ARG A 202 4.97 -19.01 -4.46
CA ARG A 202 5.66 -19.55 -5.65
C ARG A 202 5.01 -19.14 -6.97
N GLU A 203 3.75 -18.71 -6.96
CA GLU A 203 2.98 -18.53 -8.20
C GLU A 203 3.23 -17.18 -8.87
N SER A 204 3.60 -16.15 -8.12
CA SER A 204 3.93 -14.87 -8.72
C SER A 204 5.31 -14.92 -9.37
N PHE A 205 6.29 -15.55 -8.74
CA PHE A 205 7.71 -15.49 -9.12
C PHE A 205 8.15 -16.75 -9.86
N THR A 206 9.03 -16.60 -10.85
CA THR A 206 9.72 -17.77 -11.39
C THR A 206 10.55 -18.46 -10.30
N SER A 207 10.85 -19.75 -10.47
CA SER A 207 11.67 -20.50 -9.49
C SER A 207 13.01 -19.80 -9.21
N ASP A 208 13.63 -19.24 -10.25
CA ASP A 208 14.90 -18.52 -10.14
C ASP A 208 14.76 -17.16 -9.44
N GLU A 209 13.70 -16.39 -9.75
CA GLU A 209 13.39 -15.15 -9.03
C GLU A 209 13.13 -15.43 -7.55
N ALA A 210 12.30 -16.41 -7.23
CA ALA A 210 11.97 -16.77 -5.86
C ALA A 210 13.21 -17.22 -5.09
N LYS A 211 14.09 -18.01 -5.71
CA LYS A 211 15.36 -18.44 -5.13
C LYS A 211 16.28 -17.25 -4.85
N GLN A 212 16.44 -16.35 -5.82
CA GLN A 212 17.26 -15.15 -5.67
C GLN A 212 16.70 -14.24 -4.57
N ILE A 213 15.38 -13.99 -4.56
CA ILE A 213 14.74 -13.17 -3.53
C ILE A 213 14.98 -13.79 -2.15
N ARG A 214 14.80 -15.10 -1.98
CA ARG A 214 15.07 -15.77 -0.71
C ARG A 214 16.51 -15.59 -0.24
N GLN A 215 17.47 -15.59 -1.16
CA GLN A 215 18.89 -15.37 -0.86
C GLN A 215 19.14 -13.92 -0.45
N ASP A 216 18.56 -12.95 -1.18
CA ASP A 216 18.73 -11.52 -0.90
C ASP A 216 18.09 -11.11 0.44
N LEU A 217 17.07 -11.84 0.90
CA LEU A 217 16.43 -11.60 2.21
C LEU A 217 17.14 -12.28 3.39
N VAL A 218 18.24 -13.01 3.17
CA VAL A 218 19.07 -13.54 4.26
C VAL A 218 19.79 -12.37 4.94
N PRO A 219 19.90 -12.35 6.29
CA PRO A 219 20.66 -11.33 7.01
C PRO A 219 22.04 -11.08 6.38
N PRO A 220 22.44 -9.79 6.22
CA PRO A 220 21.87 -8.59 6.82
C PRO A 220 20.62 -8.01 6.13
N GLY A 221 20.10 -8.63 5.07
CA GLY A 221 19.00 -8.13 4.25
C GLY A 221 19.49 -7.65 2.87
N PRO A 222 18.59 -7.21 1.98
CA PRO A 222 18.94 -6.93 0.60
C PRO A 222 19.86 -5.70 0.49
N PRO A 223 20.89 -5.77 -0.38
CA PRO A 223 21.90 -4.71 -0.51
C PRO A 223 21.34 -3.38 -1.07
N SER A 224 20.18 -3.41 -1.71
CA SER A 224 19.52 -2.29 -2.40
C SER A 224 18.18 -1.92 -1.75
N LEU A 225 18.04 -2.12 -0.43
CA LEU A 225 16.82 -1.77 0.29
C LEU A 225 16.61 -0.25 0.30
N LYS A 226 15.54 0.20 -0.33
CA LYS A 226 15.03 1.57 -0.24
C LYS A 226 13.85 1.63 0.70
N ILE A 227 13.72 2.76 1.40
CA ILE A 227 12.53 3.09 2.17
C ILE A 227 11.72 4.13 1.38
N LEU A 228 10.43 3.89 1.26
CA LEU A 228 9.49 4.80 0.62
C LEU A 228 8.42 5.21 1.64
N GLY A 229 8.37 6.50 1.94
CA GLY A 229 7.29 7.09 2.70
C GLY A 229 6.16 7.51 1.77
N MET A 230 4.96 6.97 2.00
CA MET A 230 3.78 7.30 1.21
C MET A 230 2.72 8.00 2.04
N ALA A 231 2.03 8.96 1.42
CA ALA A 231 0.88 9.62 2.02
C ALA A 231 -0.32 9.64 1.08
N VAL A 232 -1.50 9.25 1.57
CA VAL A 232 -2.77 9.49 0.86
C VAL A 232 -3.49 10.67 1.49
N VAL A 233 -3.75 11.70 0.70
CA VAL A 233 -4.33 12.98 1.15
C VAL A 233 -5.46 13.43 0.24
N ASN A 234 -6.40 14.19 0.79
CA ASN A 234 -7.43 14.83 -0.02
C ASN A 234 -6.88 16.04 -0.78
N THR A 235 -7.44 16.33 -1.94
CA THR A 235 -7.01 17.44 -2.81
C THR A 235 -7.16 18.78 -2.10
N ASN A 236 -8.28 18.96 -1.39
CA ASN A 236 -8.56 20.16 -0.59
C ASN A 236 -7.73 20.24 0.71
N SER A 237 -6.88 19.25 0.96
CA SER A 237 -6.08 19.13 2.17
C SER A 237 -4.59 19.34 1.95
N VAL A 238 -4.16 19.49 0.70
CA VAL A 238 -2.77 19.75 0.34
C VAL A 238 -2.42 21.17 0.76
N ILE A 239 -1.42 21.30 1.63
CA ILE A 239 -0.92 22.57 2.13
C ILE A 239 0.58 22.66 1.80
N PRO A 240 1.06 23.74 1.13
CA PRO A 240 2.47 23.88 0.77
C PRO A 240 3.43 23.73 1.96
N GLN A 241 3.09 24.28 3.12
CA GLN A 241 3.92 24.21 4.34
C GLN A 241 4.11 22.77 4.84
N ASP A 242 3.13 21.90 4.62
CA ASP A 242 3.21 20.49 4.99
C ASP A 242 4.16 19.71 4.05
N ILE A 243 4.22 20.11 2.78
CA ILE A 243 5.18 19.60 1.80
C ILE A 243 6.59 20.10 2.16
N ASP A 244 6.76 21.38 2.45
CA ASP A 244 8.05 21.93 2.87
C ASP A 244 8.56 21.18 4.12
N TYR A 245 7.66 20.89 5.06
CA TYR A 245 8.01 20.13 6.26
C TYR A 245 8.52 18.72 5.93
N VAL A 246 7.83 17.94 5.09
CA VAL A 246 8.28 16.55 4.81
C VAL A 246 9.61 16.49 4.07
N LEU A 247 9.87 17.50 3.22
CA LEU A 247 11.10 17.58 2.44
C LEU A 247 12.29 18.08 3.27
N THR A 248 12.06 18.84 4.35
CA THR A 248 13.12 19.46 5.16
C THR A 248 13.34 18.81 6.52
N ALA A 249 12.34 18.15 7.10
CA ALA A 249 12.40 17.64 8.46
C ALA A 249 13.45 16.51 8.60
N SER A 250 14.24 16.58 9.67
CA SER A 250 15.21 15.54 10.03
C SER A 250 14.53 14.20 10.21
N CYS A 251 15.14 13.15 9.67
CA CYS A 251 14.78 11.76 9.88
C CYS A 251 16.08 10.96 9.91
N LYS A 252 16.19 9.99 10.82
CA LYS A 252 17.32 9.07 10.91
C LYS A 252 17.40 8.16 9.69
N GLN A 253 16.25 7.89 9.07
CA GLN A 253 16.15 7.07 7.87
C GLN A 253 16.27 7.93 6.62
N THR A 254 16.99 7.41 5.63
CA THR A 254 16.95 7.95 4.26
C THR A 254 15.77 7.31 3.55
N PHE A 255 14.85 8.12 3.02
CA PHE A 255 13.66 7.64 2.33
C PHE A 255 13.29 8.53 1.14
N GLU A 256 12.64 7.94 0.14
CA GLU A 256 11.95 8.63 -0.95
C GLU A 256 10.51 8.94 -0.53
N PHE A 257 9.90 9.99 -1.08
CA PHE A 257 8.54 10.42 -0.69
C PHE A 257 7.57 10.47 -1.87
N GLU A 258 6.38 9.87 -1.71
CA GLU A 258 5.28 9.90 -2.68
C GLU A 258 3.97 10.29 -1.99
N ALA A 259 3.27 11.28 -2.54
CA ALA A 259 1.93 11.68 -2.11
C ALA A 259 0.89 11.31 -3.16
N LEU A 260 -0.13 10.54 -2.78
CA LEU A 260 -1.32 10.30 -3.58
C LEU A 260 -2.42 11.27 -3.16
N VAL A 261 -2.86 12.08 -4.12
CA VAL A 261 -3.92 13.07 -3.93
C VAL A 261 -5.20 12.55 -4.54
N VAL A 262 -6.26 12.44 -3.72
CA VAL A 262 -7.61 12.03 -4.14
C VAL A 262 -8.62 13.13 -3.80
N THR A 263 -9.82 13.17 -4.38
CA THR A 263 -10.77 14.25 -4.04
C THR A 263 -11.35 14.06 -2.65
N ASP A 264 -11.92 12.89 -2.37
CA ASP A 264 -12.47 12.53 -1.05
C ASP A 264 -12.15 11.07 -0.65
N LEU A 265 -11.07 10.90 0.11
CA LEU A 265 -10.63 9.62 0.67
C LEU A 265 -11.73 8.92 1.50
N ALA A 266 -12.54 9.67 2.25
CA ALA A 266 -13.56 9.09 3.10
C ALA A 266 -14.69 8.49 2.28
N SER A 267 -15.12 9.21 1.24
CA SER A 267 -16.13 8.74 0.28
C SER A 267 -15.59 7.56 -0.54
N LEU A 268 -14.36 7.65 -1.07
CA LEU A 268 -13.72 6.58 -1.85
C LEU A 268 -13.60 5.29 -1.04
N ALA A 269 -13.07 5.36 0.18
CA ALA A 269 -12.97 4.20 1.05
C ALA A 269 -14.37 3.62 1.36
N GLY A 270 -15.33 4.46 1.71
CA GLY A 270 -16.70 4.01 1.99
C GLY A 270 -17.35 3.29 0.81
N GLN A 271 -17.19 3.82 -0.39
CA GLN A 271 -17.69 3.21 -1.63
C GLN A 271 -16.97 1.90 -1.95
N ALA A 272 -15.64 1.86 -1.85
CA ALA A 272 -14.88 0.65 -2.15
C ALA A 272 -15.26 -0.51 -1.23
N TYR A 273 -15.32 -0.28 0.09
CA TYR A 273 -15.74 -1.31 1.04
C TYR A 273 -17.23 -1.67 0.93
N LYS A 274 -18.09 -0.74 0.52
CA LYS A 274 -19.49 -1.05 0.21
C LYS A 274 -19.58 -2.00 -1.00
N ASN A 275 -18.82 -1.73 -2.06
CA ASN A 275 -18.74 -2.57 -3.24
C ASN A 275 -18.25 -3.97 -2.84
N VAL A 276 -17.17 -4.09 -2.06
CA VAL A 276 -16.70 -5.40 -1.55
C VAL A 276 -17.81 -6.15 -0.82
N LYS A 277 -18.53 -5.51 0.11
CA LYS A 277 -19.62 -6.15 0.86
C LYS A 277 -20.76 -6.62 -0.04
N GLN A 278 -21.13 -5.86 -1.06
CA GLN A 278 -22.15 -6.27 -2.02
C GLN A 278 -21.74 -7.54 -2.77
N HIS A 279 -20.46 -7.68 -3.11
CA HIS A 279 -19.92 -8.86 -3.79
C HIS A 279 -19.68 -10.05 -2.84
N LEU A 280 -19.42 -9.81 -1.55
CA LEU A 280 -19.23 -10.86 -0.54
C LEU A 280 -20.55 -11.40 0.07
N GLY A 281 -21.69 -10.72 -0.12
CA GLY A 281 -22.96 -11.21 0.42
C GLY A 281 -24.14 -10.25 0.36
N GLY A 282 -24.61 -9.87 -0.83
CA GLY A 282 -25.84 -9.08 -0.92
C GLY A 282 -26.55 -9.09 -2.27
N ARG A 283 -27.30 -10.17 -2.57
CA ARG A 283 -28.70 -9.93 -2.92
C ARG A 283 -29.42 -9.68 -1.60
N LYS A 284 -29.90 -8.46 -1.42
CA LYS A 284 -30.89 -8.16 -0.38
C LYS A 284 -32.12 -9.03 -0.60
#